data_AF-A0AAU7VRA2-F1
#
_entry.id   AF-A0AAU7VRA2-F1
#
_cell.length_a   1.000
_cell.length_b   1.000
_cell.length_c   1.000
_cell.angle_alpha   90.00
_cell.angle_beta   90.00
_cell.angle_gamma   90.00
#
_symmetry.space_group_name_H-M   'P 1'
#
loop_
_entity.id
_entity.type
_entity.pdbx_description
1 polymer ?
#
loop_
_entity_poly.entity_id
_entity_poly.type
_entity_poly.pdbx_seq_one_letter_code
_entity_poly.pdbx_strand_id
1 'polypeptide(L)'
;MTERYIYTDRVGAGPEHPKKQWGLFSKELTTDEAVARYDLDAARREDWFGVVLQSGDQRPHAYLQMCPRANGVEMHKLNAQGSVDVAYTWRAYYTPSDSAHYDGDDSRVFLSAITGYTYPDELRFYLRNASVGNVTMTFGPDGYGKEERVTKRGFGEPADVETREFRNVEVTANWTRIPDFGDWGAFFHPETQK
;
A
#
# COMPACT_ATOMS: atom_id res chain seq x y z
N MET A 1 19.26 -4.02 -12.45
CA MET A 1 18.95 -2.59 -12.66
C MET A 1 18.91 -1.95 -11.29
N THR A 2 19.48 -0.75 -11.11
CA THR A 2 19.55 -0.12 -9.78
C THR A 2 18.21 0.53 -9.45
N GLU A 3 17.55 0.06 -8.41
CA GLU A 3 16.37 0.71 -7.84
C GLU A 3 16.76 2.02 -7.15
N ARG A 4 15.90 3.03 -7.25
CA ARG A 4 16.05 4.29 -6.53
C ARG A 4 14.81 4.56 -5.69
N TYR A 5 15.04 4.93 -4.43
CA TYR A 5 13.99 5.39 -3.52
C TYR A 5 13.99 6.92 -3.47
N ILE A 6 12.81 7.51 -3.64
CA ILE A 6 12.58 8.95 -3.51
C ILE A 6 11.69 9.16 -2.29
N TYR A 7 12.16 9.93 -1.31
CA TYR A 7 11.43 10.20 -0.08
C TYR A 7 10.53 11.41 -0.25
N THR A 8 9.30 11.35 0.25
CA THR A 8 8.31 12.42 0.05
C THR A 8 7.53 12.71 1.32
N ASP A 9 7.01 13.93 1.43
CA ASP A 9 6.21 14.33 2.59
C ASP A 9 4.84 13.64 2.62
N ARG A 10 4.25 13.44 1.44
CA ARG A 10 3.04 12.69 1.14
C ARG A 10 3.18 12.11 -0.26
N VAL A 11 2.47 11.02 -0.53
CA VAL A 11 2.44 10.42 -1.87
C VAL A 11 1.04 9.87 -2.14
N GLY A 12 0.58 9.95 -3.37
CA GLY A 12 -0.69 9.34 -3.78
C GLY A 12 -0.93 9.47 -5.27
N ALA A 13 -1.42 8.42 -5.89
CA ALA A 13 -1.70 8.39 -7.33
C ALA A 13 -2.77 9.43 -7.70
N GLY A 14 -2.40 10.35 -8.59
CA GLY A 14 -3.27 11.35 -9.17
C GLY A 14 -2.91 11.59 -10.63
N PRO A 15 -3.76 12.32 -11.38
CA PRO A 15 -3.41 12.69 -12.74
C PRO A 15 -2.14 13.55 -12.74
N GLU A 16 -1.38 13.46 -13.83
CA GLU A 16 -0.23 14.33 -14.09
C GLU A 16 -0.61 15.80 -13.89
N HIS A 17 0.21 16.53 -13.13
CA HIS A 17 -0.10 17.91 -12.77
C HIS A 17 1.21 18.72 -12.61
N PRO A 18 1.28 19.99 -13.05
CA PRO A 18 2.52 20.78 -13.00
C PRO A 18 3.13 20.95 -11.60
N LYS A 19 2.32 20.80 -10.55
CA LYS A 19 2.73 20.88 -9.14
C LYS A 19 2.97 19.52 -8.48
N LYS A 20 2.84 18.42 -9.22
CA LYS A 20 3.04 17.06 -8.71
C LYS A 20 3.90 16.25 -9.66
N GLN A 21 5.02 15.74 -9.17
CA GLN A 21 5.91 14.90 -9.95
C GLN A 21 5.22 13.57 -10.26
N TRP A 22 5.05 13.26 -11.55
CA TRP A 22 4.31 12.08 -12.05
C TRP A 22 2.86 11.97 -11.54
N GLY A 23 2.27 13.08 -11.09
CA GLY A 23 0.98 13.07 -10.39
C GLY A 23 1.01 12.49 -8.96
N LEU A 24 2.17 12.11 -8.42
CA LEU A 24 2.31 11.37 -7.16
C LEU A 24 2.53 12.25 -5.91
N PHE A 25 3.44 13.20 -5.97
CA PHE A 25 3.85 14.00 -4.80
C PHE A 25 4.29 15.40 -5.21
N SER A 26 4.25 16.34 -4.26
CA SER A 26 4.61 17.75 -4.48
C SER A 26 5.94 18.17 -3.84
N LYS A 27 6.41 17.44 -2.83
CA LYS A 27 7.68 17.73 -2.14
C LYS A 27 8.50 16.45 -1.98
N GLU A 28 9.71 16.47 -2.56
CA GLU A 28 10.77 15.51 -2.23
C GLU A 28 11.42 15.93 -0.91
N LEU A 29 11.69 14.95 -0.04
CA LEU A 29 12.41 15.12 1.21
C LEU A 29 13.89 14.77 1.00
N THR A 30 14.74 15.47 1.73
CA THR A 30 16.11 14.99 1.96
C THR A 30 16.09 13.69 2.77
N THR A 31 17.18 12.91 2.71
CA THR A 31 17.32 11.71 3.53
C THR A 31 17.17 12.01 5.01
N ASP A 32 17.77 13.09 5.51
CA ASP A 32 17.69 13.47 6.93
C ASP A 32 16.25 13.84 7.35
N GLU A 33 15.50 14.56 6.52
CA GLU A 33 14.08 14.84 6.77
C GLU A 33 13.24 13.55 6.81
N ALA A 34 13.54 12.60 5.93
CA ALA A 34 12.83 11.33 5.87
C ALA A 34 13.15 10.43 7.08
N VAL A 35 14.43 10.36 7.49
CA VAL A 35 14.86 9.67 8.72
C VAL A 35 14.16 10.28 9.94
N ALA A 36 14.15 11.62 10.06
CA ALA A 36 13.50 12.31 11.16
C ALA A 36 12.00 12.00 11.26
N ARG A 37 11.31 11.75 10.13
CA ARG A 37 9.91 11.29 10.12
C ARG A 37 9.76 9.83 10.49
N TYR A 38 10.65 8.97 9.98
CA TYR A 38 10.63 7.55 10.30
C TYR A 38 10.89 7.30 11.79
N ASP A 39 11.77 8.07 12.42
CA ASP A 39 12.14 7.95 13.83
C ASP A 39 11.13 8.58 14.81
N LEU A 40 10.06 9.21 14.31
CA LEU A 40 8.97 9.67 15.17
C LEU A 40 8.36 8.50 15.95
N ASP A 41 7.67 8.83 17.05
CA ASP A 41 6.91 7.86 17.83
C ASP A 41 5.89 7.13 16.92
N ALA A 42 5.92 5.80 16.97
CA ALA A 42 5.04 4.91 16.20
C ALA A 42 3.54 5.11 16.49
N ALA A 43 3.20 5.79 17.60
CA ALA A 43 1.83 6.18 17.92
C ALA A 43 1.32 7.37 17.07
N ARG A 44 2.20 8.11 16.37
CA ARG A 44 1.85 9.26 15.54
C ARG A 44 1.28 8.84 14.16
N ARG A 45 0.11 8.20 14.19
CA ARG A 45 -0.56 7.61 13.01
C ARG A 45 -1.00 8.60 11.92
N GLU A 46 -1.02 9.89 12.20
CA GLU A 46 -1.40 10.91 11.20
C GLU A 46 -0.17 11.46 10.44
N ASP A 47 1.04 11.16 10.93
CA ASP A 47 2.30 11.65 10.37
C ASP A 47 2.85 10.71 9.30
N TRP A 48 2.01 10.39 8.31
CA TRP A 48 2.41 9.56 7.18
C TRP A 48 3.50 10.26 6.35
N PHE A 49 4.41 9.46 5.79
CA PHE A 49 5.33 9.91 4.75
C PHE A 49 5.44 8.87 3.64
N GLY A 50 5.99 9.31 2.50
CA GLY A 50 6.02 8.53 1.28
C GLY A 50 7.41 8.05 0.87
N VAL A 51 7.47 6.88 0.25
CA VAL A 51 8.65 6.39 -0.48
C VAL A 51 8.21 5.98 -1.87
N VAL A 52 8.78 6.57 -2.92
CA VAL A 52 8.50 6.20 -4.31
C VAL A 52 9.63 5.33 -4.82
N LEU A 53 9.29 4.18 -5.41
CA LEU A 53 10.23 3.32 -6.11
C LEU A 53 10.27 3.69 -7.59
N GLN A 54 11.46 4.04 -8.05
CA GLN A 54 11.78 4.32 -9.45
C GLN A 54 12.79 3.29 -9.95
N SER A 55 12.58 2.76 -11.16
CA SER A 55 13.53 1.85 -11.83
C SER A 55 14.06 2.48 -13.12
N GLY A 56 14.93 1.76 -13.85
CA GLY A 56 15.81 2.31 -14.91
C GLY A 56 15.15 3.05 -16.08
N ASP A 57 13.82 3.08 -16.18
CA ASP A 57 13.05 3.87 -17.15
C ASP A 57 12.70 5.29 -16.67
N GLN A 58 13.18 5.67 -15.48
CA GLN A 58 12.92 6.96 -14.84
C GLN A 58 11.44 7.24 -14.54
N ARG A 59 10.55 6.24 -14.57
CA ARG A 59 9.18 6.38 -14.07
C ARG A 59 8.99 5.61 -12.75
N PRO A 60 8.13 6.11 -11.86
CA PRO A 60 7.68 5.36 -10.70
C PRO A 60 6.91 4.10 -11.09
N HIS A 61 7.20 2.99 -10.42
CA HIS A 61 6.47 1.72 -10.58
C HIS A 61 5.63 1.37 -9.35
N ALA A 62 5.99 1.93 -8.19
CA ALA A 62 5.26 1.75 -6.95
C ALA A 62 5.54 2.89 -5.97
N TYR A 63 4.70 3.01 -4.95
CA TYR A 63 5.01 3.83 -3.78
C TYR A 63 4.51 3.20 -2.48
N LEU A 64 5.15 3.58 -1.38
CA LEU A 64 4.73 3.31 -0.02
C LEU A 64 4.16 4.59 0.60
N GLN A 65 3.06 4.45 1.32
CA GLN A 65 2.67 5.38 2.37
C GLN A 65 2.87 4.64 3.70
N MET A 66 3.56 5.25 4.66
CA MET A 66 3.79 4.60 5.94
C MET A 66 3.71 5.57 7.11
N CYS A 67 3.26 5.05 8.25
CA CYS A 67 3.42 5.68 9.55
C CYS A 67 4.90 5.66 9.99
N PRO A 68 5.29 6.45 11.01
CA PRO A 68 6.59 6.32 11.66
C PRO A 68 6.89 4.88 12.07
N ARG A 69 8.16 4.48 12.04
CA ARG A 69 8.63 3.11 12.30
C ARG A 69 7.93 2.03 11.48
N ALA A 70 7.39 2.38 10.30
CA ALA A 70 6.57 1.49 9.47
C ALA A 70 5.41 0.83 10.24
N ASN A 71 4.87 1.50 11.27
CA ASN A 71 3.77 0.99 12.08
C ASN A 71 2.43 1.17 11.35
N GLY A 72 2.25 0.42 10.27
CA GLY A 72 1.19 0.61 9.27
C GLY A 72 1.77 1.10 7.96
N VAL A 73 1.55 0.31 6.90
CA VAL A 73 2.12 0.54 5.57
C VAL A 73 1.08 0.21 4.51
N GLU A 74 0.93 1.09 3.53
CA GLU A 74 0.23 0.81 2.27
C GLU A 74 1.21 0.90 1.12
N MET A 75 1.33 -0.16 0.32
CA MET A 75 2.09 -0.16 -0.92
C MET A 75 1.15 -0.20 -2.10
N HIS A 76 1.35 0.68 -3.08
CA HIS A 76 0.59 0.73 -4.31
C HIS A 76 1.52 0.48 -5.51
N LYS A 77 1.28 -0.61 -6.24
CA LYS A 77 1.88 -0.85 -7.56
C LYS A 77 1.12 -0.04 -8.61
N LEU A 78 1.86 0.58 -9.53
CA LEU A 78 1.34 1.45 -10.57
C LEU A 78 1.39 0.76 -11.92
N ASN A 79 0.37 0.99 -12.75
CA ASN A 79 0.42 0.63 -14.15
C ASN A 79 1.19 1.69 -14.98
N ALA A 80 1.36 1.44 -16.28
CA ALA A 80 2.10 2.32 -17.17
C ALA A 80 1.51 3.76 -17.28
N GLN A 81 0.24 3.95 -16.91
CA GLN A 81 -0.45 5.24 -16.90
C GLN A 81 -0.41 5.94 -15.53
N GLY A 82 0.20 5.32 -14.51
CA GLY A 82 0.29 5.84 -13.14
C GLY A 82 -0.94 5.56 -12.28
N SER A 83 -1.91 4.78 -12.76
CA SER A 83 -3.05 4.31 -11.97
C SER A 83 -2.61 3.20 -11.01
N VAL A 84 -3.26 3.08 -9.85
CA VAL A 84 -2.99 1.99 -8.90
C VAL A 84 -3.57 0.69 -9.44
N ASP A 85 -2.71 -0.28 -9.73
CA ASP A 85 -3.08 -1.61 -10.20
C ASP A 85 -3.36 -2.55 -9.02
N VAL A 86 -2.45 -2.58 -8.05
CA VAL A 86 -2.57 -3.41 -6.85
C VAL A 86 -2.17 -2.61 -5.61
N ALA A 87 -2.93 -2.79 -4.54
CA ALA A 87 -2.63 -2.28 -3.21
C ALA A 87 -2.34 -3.42 -2.23
N TYR A 88 -1.33 -3.24 -1.38
CA TYR A 88 -0.98 -4.13 -0.28
C TYR A 88 -1.05 -3.33 1.02
N THR A 89 -1.72 -3.87 2.04
CA THR A 89 -1.95 -3.18 3.31
C THR A 89 -1.42 -3.99 4.48
N TRP A 90 -0.34 -3.52 5.08
CA TRP A 90 0.18 -4.01 6.35
C TRP A 90 -0.38 -3.20 7.49
N ARG A 91 -0.98 -3.87 8.47
CA ARG A 91 -1.55 -3.21 9.65
C ARG A 91 -0.52 -3.12 10.76
N ALA A 92 -0.59 -1.98 11.45
CA ALA A 92 0.14 -1.62 12.64
C ALA A 92 -0.10 -2.58 13.82
N TYR A 93 0.77 -2.48 14.83
CA TYR A 93 0.53 -3.01 16.17
C TYR A 93 0.15 -1.87 17.12
N TYR A 94 -0.78 -2.11 18.06
CA TYR A 94 -0.80 -1.39 19.34
C TYR A 94 -1.70 -2.02 20.43
N THR A 95 -1.38 -1.68 21.68
CA THR A 95 -1.94 -2.08 22.99
C THR A 95 -3.39 -1.61 23.31
N PRO A 96 -4.05 -2.22 24.32
CA PRO A 96 -5.44 -2.70 24.30
C PRO A 96 -6.56 -1.70 24.66
N SER A 97 -6.32 -0.38 24.62
CA SER A 97 -7.39 0.61 24.87
C SER A 97 -8.18 1.02 23.62
N ASP A 98 -7.71 0.64 22.44
CA ASP A 98 -8.37 0.94 21.16
C ASP A 98 -9.35 -0.18 20.76
N SER A 99 -10.50 0.20 20.22
CA SER A 99 -11.57 -0.72 19.78
C SER A 99 -11.28 -1.44 18.46
N ALA A 100 -10.14 -1.17 17.82
CA ALA A 100 -9.75 -1.79 16.56
C ALA A 100 -8.89 -3.03 16.80
N HIS A 101 -9.26 -4.16 16.18
CA HIS A 101 -8.42 -5.35 16.11
C HIS A 101 -7.15 -5.03 15.34
N TYR A 102 -5.99 -5.32 15.95
CA TYR A 102 -4.67 -5.15 15.36
C TYR A 102 -3.90 -6.47 15.43
N ASP A 103 -3.15 -6.75 14.36
CA ASP A 103 -2.56 -8.06 14.08
C ASP A 103 -1.02 -8.01 14.02
N GLY A 104 -0.36 -6.94 14.46
CA GLY A 104 1.11 -6.76 14.45
C GLY A 104 1.77 -6.81 15.84
N ASP A 105 3.11 -6.67 15.91
CA ASP A 105 3.90 -6.37 17.14
C ASP A 105 4.98 -5.29 16.91
N ASP A 106 5.75 -4.93 17.95
CA ASP A 106 6.79 -3.88 17.90
C ASP A 106 7.97 -4.16 16.97
N SER A 107 8.03 -5.36 16.40
CA SER A 107 9.05 -5.81 15.48
C SER A 107 8.49 -6.18 14.09
N ARG A 108 7.18 -6.39 13.94
CA ARG A 108 6.56 -6.94 12.72
C ARG A 108 5.17 -6.38 12.46
N VAL A 109 4.86 -6.20 11.19
CA VAL A 109 3.52 -5.85 10.69
C VAL A 109 2.91 -6.99 9.89
N PHE A 110 1.59 -7.10 9.90
CA PHE A 110 0.86 -8.18 9.24
C PHE A 110 0.18 -7.68 7.95
N LEU A 111 0.44 -8.37 6.83
CA LEU A 111 -0.22 -8.16 5.55
C LEU A 111 -1.69 -8.59 5.65
N SER A 112 -2.55 -7.62 5.91
CA SER A 112 -3.97 -7.81 6.17
C SER A 112 -4.82 -7.81 4.91
N ALA A 113 -4.37 -7.18 3.83
CA ALA A 113 -5.14 -7.12 2.59
C ALA A 113 -4.27 -6.93 1.35
N ILE A 114 -4.76 -7.49 0.24
CA ILE A 114 -4.28 -7.24 -1.12
C ILE A 114 -5.50 -6.91 -1.96
N THR A 115 -5.50 -5.77 -2.65
CA THR A 115 -6.59 -5.37 -3.55
C THR A 115 -6.06 -5.12 -4.95
N GLY A 116 -6.52 -5.92 -5.92
CA GLY A 116 -6.31 -5.66 -7.34
C GLY A 116 -7.47 -4.84 -7.92
N TYR A 117 -7.17 -3.82 -8.72
CA TYR A 117 -8.15 -2.95 -9.35
C TYR A 117 -8.23 -3.20 -10.85
N THR A 118 -9.44 -3.22 -11.39
CA THR A 118 -9.67 -3.34 -12.84
C THR A 118 -10.24 -2.03 -13.37
N TYR A 119 -9.70 -1.53 -14.47
CA TYR A 119 -10.14 -0.30 -15.13
C TYR A 119 -10.70 -0.62 -16.53
N PRO A 120 -11.45 0.31 -17.16
CA PRO A 120 -11.82 0.18 -18.57
C PRO A 120 -10.59 0.04 -19.46
N ASP A 121 -10.75 -0.65 -20.59
CA ASP A 121 -9.69 -0.87 -21.58
C ASP A 121 -9.41 0.40 -22.41
N GLU A 122 -8.91 1.43 -21.73
CA GLU A 122 -8.46 2.68 -22.32
C GLU A 122 -7.08 3.02 -21.74
N LEU A 123 -6.15 3.39 -22.61
CA LEU A 123 -4.79 3.76 -22.23
C LEU A 123 -4.74 5.18 -21.64
N ARG A 124 -5.33 5.37 -20.46
CA ARG A 124 -5.28 6.62 -19.69
C ARG A 124 -5.18 6.39 -18.19
N PHE A 125 -4.85 7.46 -17.47
CA PHE A 125 -4.90 7.46 -16.01
C PHE A 125 -6.35 7.34 -15.52
N TYR A 126 -6.53 6.55 -14.47
CA TYR A 126 -7.78 6.39 -13.73
C TYR A 126 -7.53 6.58 -12.23
N LEU A 127 -8.41 7.34 -11.58
CA LEU A 127 -8.48 7.34 -10.13
C LEU A 127 -8.96 5.96 -9.65
N ARG A 128 -8.47 5.52 -8.48
CA ARG A 128 -8.84 4.24 -7.87
C ARG A 128 -10.35 4.02 -7.77
N ASN A 129 -11.12 5.05 -7.42
CA ASN A 129 -12.58 4.98 -7.32
C ASN A 129 -13.30 4.83 -8.67
N ALA A 130 -12.61 5.12 -9.78
CA ALA A 130 -13.08 4.90 -11.14
C ALA A 130 -12.81 3.49 -11.68
N SER A 131 -12.28 2.58 -10.85
CA SER A 131 -12.18 1.16 -11.21
C SER A 131 -13.56 0.60 -11.56
N VAL A 132 -13.66 -0.26 -12.57
CA VAL A 132 -14.89 -1.00 -12.93
C VAL A 132 -15.06 -2.27 -12.10
N GLY A 133 -14.03 -2.65 -11.36
CA GLY A 133 -14.09 -3.73 -10.39
C GLY A 133 -12.85 -3.78 -9.53
N ASN A 134 -12.90 -4.64 -8.52
CA ASN A 134 -11.74 -5.00 -7.73
C ASN A 134 -11.90 -6.41 -7.16
N VAL A 135 -10.76 -7.04 -6.87
CA VAL A 135 -10.69 -8.25 -6.06
C VAL A 135 -9.86 -7.93 -4.83
N THR A 136 -10.45 -8.10 -3.66
CA THR A 136 -9.78 -7.90 -2.38
C THR A 136 -9.63 -9.24 -1.69
N MET A 137 -8.39 -9.62 -1.39
CA MET A 137 -8.08 -10.66 -0.41
C MET A 137 -7.83 -9.99 0.94
N THR A 138 -8.49 -10.47 1.99
CA THR A 138 -8.28 -10.04 3.38
C THR A 138 -7.83 -11.25 4.20
N PHE A 139 -6.90 -11.04 5.11
CA PHE A 139 -6.31 -12.08 5.95
C PHE A 139 -6.45 -11.69 7.42
N GLY A 140 -6.65 -12.69 8.28
CA GLY A 140 -6.50 -12.59 9.72
C GLY A 140 -5.30 -13.42 10.19
N PRO A 141 -4.61 -13.02 11.27
CA PRO A 141 -3.48 -13.76 11.82
C PRO A 141 -3.90 -15.12 12.42
N ASP A 142 -5.20 -15.31 12.66
CA ASP A 142 -5.83 -16.55 13.10
C ASP A 142 -6.03 -17.58 11.96
N GLY A 143 -5.53 -17.27 10.75
CA GLY A 143 -5.72 -18.10 9.56
C GLY A 143 -7.09 -17.90 8.90
N TYR A 144 -7.81 -16.83 9.23
CA TYR A 144 -8.95 -16.39 8.45
C TYR A 144 -8.51 -15.82 7.10
N GLY A 145 -9.29 -16.11 6.06
CA GLY A 145 -9.15 -15.49 4.75
C GLY A 145 -10.51 -15.10 4.19
N LYS A 146 -10.58 -13.99 3.47
CA LYS A 146 -11.75 -13.57 2.70
C LYS A 146 -11.32 -13.10 1.32
N GLU A 147 -11.97 -13.61 0.28
CA GLU A 147 -11.93 -13.04 -1.07
C GLU A 147 -13.25 -12.33 -1.33
N GLU A 148 -13.18 -11.07 -1.74
CA GLU A 148 -14.32 -10.26 -2.15
C GLU A 148 -14.08 -9.73 -3.57
N ARG A 149 -14.94 -10.11 -4.50
CA ARG A 149 -14.91 -9.65 -5.89
C ARG A 149 -16.06 -8.70 -6.11
N VAL A 150 -15.76 -7.48 -6.53
CA VAL A 150 -16.72 -6.42 -6.82
C VAL A 150 -16.68 -6.10 -8.30
N THR A 151 -17.85 -6.13 -8.95
CA THR A 151 -18.03 -5.70 -10.35
C THR A 151 -19.03 -4.54 -10.38
N LYS A 152 -18.59 -3.36 -10.83
CA LYS A 152 -19.46 -2.18 -10.92
C LYS A 152 -20.25 -2.20 -12.22
N ARG A 153 -21.55 -1.90 -12.13
CA ARG A 153 -22.48 -1.87 -13.28
C ARG A 153 -22.68 -0.49 -13.91
N GLY A 154 -22.16 0.56 -13.29
CA GLY A 154 -22.29 1.93 -13.77
C GLY A 154 -22.66 2.91 -12.65
N PHE A 155 -22.90 4.16 -13.00
CA PHE A 155 -23.26 5.19 -12.03
C PHE A 155 -24.68 4.96 -11.49
N GLY A 156 -24.83 4.90 -10.17
CA GLY A 156 -26.12 4.73 -9.49
C GLY A 156 -26.63 3.28 -9.42
N GLU A 157 -25.99 2.35 -10.12
CA GLU A 157 -26.33 0.94 -10.08
C GLU A 157 -25.58 0.21 -8.97
N PRO A 158 -26.23 -0.68 -8.20
CA PRO A 158 -25.56 -1.55 -7.25
C PRO A 158 -24.46 -2.37 -7.93
N ALA A 159 -23.32 -2.52 -7.26
CA ALA A 159 -22.28 -3.43 -7.71
C ALA A 159 -22.68 -4.88 -7.42
N ASP A 160 -22.23 -5.80 -8.27
CA ASP A 160 -22.25 -7.22 -7.94
C ASP A 160 -21.11 -7.52 -7.00
N VAL A 161 -21.40 -8.22 -5.91
CA VAL A 161 -20.41 -8.61 -4.90
C VAL A 161 -20.47 -10.11 -4.70
N GLU A 162 -19.35 -10.79 -4.98
CA GLU A 162 -19.15 -12.20 -4.64
C GLU A 162 -18.18 -12.30 -3.47
N THR A 163 -18.52 -13.10 -2.47
CA THR A 163 -17.69 -13.28 -1.27
C THR A 163 -17.40 -14.76 -1.05
N ARG A 164 -16.15 -15.07 -0.74
CA ARG A 164 -15.69 -16.39 -0.32
C ARG A 164 -14.87 -16.25 0.95
N GLU A 165 -15.15 -17.11 1.91
CA GLU A 165 -14.41 -17.15 3.16
C GLU A 165 -13.65 -18.46 3.29
N PHE A 166 -12.50 -18.37 3.93
CA PHE A 166 -11.56 -19.46 4.15
C PHE A 166 -11.15 -19.48 5.62
N ARG A 167 -10.83 -20.68 6.11
CA ARG A 167 -10.35 -20.92 7.47
C ARG A 167 -9.09 -21.77 7.42
N ASN A 168 -8.25 -21.63 8.43
CA ASN A 168 -6.97 -22.34 8.54
C ASN A 168 -6.04 -22.07 7.34
N VAL A 169 -6.08 -20.85 6.81
CA VAL A 169 -5.14 -20.38 5.79
C VAL A 169 -3.75 -20.24 6.44
N GLU A 170 -2.72 -20.73 5.78
CA GLU A 170 -1.34 -20.49 6.21
C GLU A 170 -0.98 -19.02 5.97
N VAL A 171 -0.73 -18.28 7.05
CA VAL A 171 -0.48 -16.82 7.02
C VAL A 171 0.90 -16.45 7.59
N THR A 172 1.80 -17.42 7.77
CA THR A 172 3.14 -17.18 8.31
C THR A 172 3.92 -16.19 7.44
N ALA A 173 3.77 -16.28 6.11
CA ALA A 173 4.41 -15.39 5.15
C ALA A 173 3.83 -13.95 5.12
N ASN A 174 2.68 -13.71 5.78
CA ASN A 174 2.09 -12.37 5.86
C ASN A 174 2.75 -11.49 6.91
N TRP A 175 3.64 -12.04 7.75
CA TRP A 175 4.38 -11.30 8.74
C TRP A 175 5.66 -10.71 8.15
N THR A 176 5.74 -9.39 8.07
CA THR A 176 6.91 -8.68 7.58
C THR A 176 7.59 -7.95 8.75
N ARG A 177 8.89 -8.15 8.91
CA ARG A 177 9.70 -7.39 9.88
C ARG A 177 9.61 -5.89 9.57
N ILE A 178 9.46 -5.07 10.60
CA ILE A 178 9.63 -3.61 10.50
C ILE A 178 11.07 -3.33 10.03
N PRO A 179 11.27 -2.79 8.82
CA PRO A 179 12.61 -2.62 8.27
C PRO A 179 13.33 -1.44 8.90
N ASP A 180 14.66 -1.49 8.91
CA ASP A 180 15.47 -0.30 9.18
C ASP A 180 15.29 0.73 8.06
N PHE A 181 15.54 2.01 8.33
CA PHE A 181 15.37 3.06 7.33
C PHE A 181 16.23 2.77 6.08
N GLY A 182 15.58 2.73 4.92
CA GLY A 182 16.22 2.45 3.63
C GLY A 182 16.04 1.01 3.14
N ASP A 183 15.66 0.07 4.01
CA ASP A 183 15.46 -1.35 3.67
C ASP A 183 14.01 -1.64 3.23
N TRP A 184 13.57 -0.97 2.17
CA TRP A 184 12.17 -1.03 1.72
C TRP A 184 11.85 -2.23 0.83
N GLY A 185 12.87 -3.03 0.46
CA GLY A 185 12.75 -4.08 -0.54
C GLY A 185 11.64 -5.10 -0.21
N ALA A 186 11.49 -5.45 1.06
CA ALA A 186 10.46 -6.34 1.57
C ALA A 186 9.04 -5.85 1.22
N PHE A 187 8.76 -4.55 1.34
CA PHE A 187 7.43 -3.99 1.04
C PHE A 187 7.19 -3.76 -0.44
N PHE A 188 8.23 -3.47 -1.23
CA PHE A 188 8.08 -3.30 -2.68
C PHE A 188 8.00 -4.62 -3.44
N HIS A 189 8.57 -5.69 -2.90
CA HIS A 189 8.59 -7.03 -3.50
C HIS A 189 8.01 -8.10 -2.57
N PRO A 190 6.77 -7.93 -2.08
CA PRO A 190 6.18 -8.83 -1.08
C PRO A 190 6.05 -10.28 -1.59
N GLU A 191 5.93 -10.49 -2.90
CA GLU A 191 5.89 -11.80 -3.53
C GLU A 191 7.20 -12.62 -3.42
N THR A 192 8.30 -11.97 -3.04
CA THR A 192 9.62 -12.61 -2.93
C THR A 192 9.92 -13.11 -1.52
N GLN A 193 9.09 -12.77 -0.54
CA GLN A 193 9.22 -13.24 0.84
C GLN A 193 8.82 -14.73 0.88
N LYS A 194 9.75 -15.60 1.27
CA LYS A 194 9.55 -17.05 1.45
C LYS A 194 9.77 -17.45 2.88
#